data_AF-A0AAD9BQ26-F1
#
_entry.id   AF-A0AAD9BQ26-F1
#
_cell.length_a   1.000
_cell.length_b   1.000
_cell.length_c   1.000
_cell.angle_alpha   90.00
_cell.angle_beta   90.00
_cell.angle_gamma   90.00
#
_symmetry.space_group_name_H-M   'P 1'
#
loop_
_entity.id
_entity.type
_entity.pdbx_description
1 polymer ?
#
loop_
_entity_poly.entity_id
_entity_poly.type
_entity_poly.pdbx_seq_one_letter_code
_entity_poly.pdbx_strand_id
1 'polypeptide(L)'
;MRLLDPDQLSSSIAILQELKRLYGRVTPVAQLRAQFFKCYQQEEETAASFLLRLRELFHQWEEVEPAGSAQDERTIRDQLVLGLRPGMVQQELQRQVRRNPTMSFREVSGEVKALETELRMESACASRVSVPQPRPAMAPSSLEEWRETVRTELRKEMKDQLSIITEEIRRQLSPQNAPVGHRDSTPPPNRLAQGRHNVSSPRQQRFEWDQCGQPICRGCGQAGHIQRNCQHVRGPLN
;
A
#
# COMPACT_ATOMS: atom_id res chain seq x y z
N MET A 1 6.07 -43.62 -37.87
CA MET A 1 5.96 -43.40 -36.41
C MET A 1 4.49 -43.17 -36.08
N ARG A 2 3.79 -44.16 -35.52
CA ARG A 2 2.46 -43.97 -34.93
C ARG A 2 2.69 -43.37 -33.54
N LEU A 3 2.36 -42.09 -33.37
CA LEU A 3 2.71 -41.39 -32.14
C LEU A 3 1.78 -41.72 -30.98
N LEU A 4 0.53 -42.14 -31.20
CA LEU A 4 -0.43 -42.46 -30.13
C LEU A 4 -1.44 -43.52 -30.64
N ASP A 5 -1.70 -44.57 -29.85
CA ASP A 5 -2.82 -45.49 -30.06
C ASP A 5 -4.14 -44.77 -29.70
N PRO A 6 -5.20 -44.88 -30.53
CA PRO A 6 -6.43 -44.11 -30.37
C PRO A 6 -7.20 -44.44 -29.08
N ASP A 7 -6.96 -45.60 -28.49
CA ASP A 7 -7.61 -46.05 -27.24
C ASP A 7 -6.98 -45.44 -25.97
N GLN A 8 -5.77 -44.86 -26.07
CA GLN A 8 -5.09 -44.18 -24.95
C GLN A 8 -5.47 -42.69 -24.85
N LEU A 9 -6.18 -42.15 -25.84
CA LEU A 9 -6.65 -40.76 -25.90
C LEU A 9 -8.00 -40.54 -25.20
N SER A 10 -8.65 -41.60 -24.71
CA SER A 10 -10.00 -41.51 -24.14
C SER A 10 -10.06 -40.83 -22.77
N SER A 11 -8.92 -40.71 -22.08
CA SER A 11 -8.82 -40.01 -20.81
C SER A 11 -7.88 -38.82 -20.95
N SER A 12 -8.42 -37.62 -20.73
CA SER A 12 -7.65 -36.35 -20.73
C SER A 12 -6.43 -36.40 -19.81
N ILE A 13 -6.49 -37.22 -18.75
CA ILE A 13 -5.38 -37.46 -17.82
C ILE A 13 -4.21 -38.17 -18.50
N ALA A 14 -4.46 -39.17 -19.33
CA ALA A 14 -3.41 -39.91 -20.05
C ALA A 14 -2.70 -39.01 -21.08
N ILE A 15 -3.46 -38.16 -21.77
CA ILE A 15 -2.92 -37.15 -22.69
C ILE A 15 -2.01 -36.17 -21.92
N LEU A 16 -2.49 -35.64 -20.79
CA LEU A 16 -1.70 -34.69 -19.99
C LEU A 16 -0.46 -35.33 -19.37
N GLN A 17 -0.53 -36.59 -18.96
CA GLN A 17 0.63 -37.35 -18.47
C GLN A 17 1.67 -37.56 -19.58
N GLU A 18 1.23 -37.91 -20.78
CA GLU A 18 2.12 -38.11 -21.92
C GLU A 18 2.73 -36.79 -22.41
N LEU A 19 1.95 -35.69 -22.40
CA LEU A 19 2.48 -34.35 -22.63
C LEU A 19 3.47 -33.92 -21.54
N LYS A 20 3.21 -34.22 -20.27
CA LYS A 20 4.17 -33.98 -19.17
C LYS A 20 5.43 -34.83 -19.34
N ARG A 21 5.33 -36.04 -19.89
CA ARG A 21 6.48 -36.90 -20.17
C ARG A 21 7.32 -36.39 -21.35
N LEU A 22 6.69 -35.94 -22.43
CA LEU A 22 7.36 -35.50 -23.66
C LEU A 22 7.86 -34.05 -23.59
N TYR A 23 7.11 -33.17 -22.92
CA TYR A 23 7.37 -31.73 -22.89
C TYR A 23 7.53 -31.16 -21.48
N GLY A 24 7.35 -31.96 -20.43
CA GLY A 24 7.60 -31.51 -19.07
C GLY A 24 9.08 -31.20 -18.87
N ARG A 25 9.36 -30.11 -18.14
CA ARG A 25 10.72 -29.81 -17.72
C ARG A 25 11.18 -30.90 -16.76
N VAL A 26 12.10 -31.74 -17.21
CA VAL A 26 12.81 -32.69 -16.35
C VAL A 26 13.95 -31.93 -15.68
N THR A 27 13.65 -31.28 -14.56
CA THR A 27 14.70 -30.72 -13.71
C THR A 27 15.31 -31.87 -12.90
N PRO A 28 16.63 -32.13 -12.98
CA PRO A 28 17.25 -33.20 -12.22
C PRO A 28 17.11 -32.92 -10.71
N VAL A 29 16.91 -33.98 -9.92
CA VAL A 29 16.71 -33.91 -8.45
C VAL A 29 17.82 -33.10 -7.77
N ALA A 30 19.08 -33.31 -8.18
CA ALA A 30 20.22 -32.58 -7.63
C ALA A 30 20.09 -31.05 -7.84
N GLN A 31 19.51 -30.62 -8.96
CA GLN A 31 19.28 -29.20 -9.24
C GLN A 31 18.11 -28.64 -8.42
N LEU A 32 17.01 -29.37 -8.27
CA LEU A 32 15.89 -28.98 -7.40
C LEU A 32 16.35 -28.83 -5.95
N ARG A 33 17.11 -29.81 -5.45
CA ARG A 33 17.72 -29.78 -4.12
C ARG A 33 18.64 -28.57 -3.97
N ALA A 34 19.51 -28.31 -4.95
CA ALA A 34 20.39 -27.15 -4.92
C ALA A 34 19.62 -25.82 -4.94
N GLN A 35 18.53 -25.72 -5.70
CA GLN A 35 17.67 -24.53 -5.73
C GLN A 35 16.99 -24.30 -4.38
N PHE A 36 16.51 -25.35 -3.73
CA PHE A 36 15.91 -25.29 -2.40
C PHE A 36 16.91 -24.79 -1.34
N PHE A 37 18.09 -25.39 -1.23
CA PHE A 37 19.09 -24.96 -0.23
C PHE A 37 19.75 -23.61 -0.54
N LYS A 38 19.70 -23.15 -1.80
CA LYS A 38 20.12 -21.80 -2.21
C LYS A 38 18.99 -20.77 -2.14
N CYS A 39 17.82 -21.15 -1.64
CA CYS A 39 16.67 -20.27 -1.50
C CYS A 39 16.87 -19.34 -0.29
N TYR A 40 17.24 -18.09 -0.57
CA TYR A 40 17.31 -17.01 0.41
C TYR A 40 16.32 -15.89 0.02
N GLN A 41 15.81 -15.18 1.01
CA GLN A 41 14.94 -14.03 0.84
C GLN A 41 15.72 -12.88 0.18
N GLN A 42 15.19 -12.36 -0.93
CA GLN A 42 15.80 -11.23 -1.65
C GLN A 42 15.51 -9.89 -0.96
N GLU A 43 16.28 -8.83 -1.25
CA GLU A 43 16.17 -7.51 -0.60
C GLU A 43 14.81 -6.81 -0.82
N GLU A 44 14.20 -7.00 -1.99
CA GLU A 44 12.91 -6.41 -2.35
C GLU A 44 11.73 -7.35 -2.06
N GLU A 45 12.00 -8.57 -1.62
CA GLU A 45 11.00 -9.62 -1.42
C GLU A 45 10.47 -9.60 0.03
N THR A 46 9.15 -9.63 0.18
CA THR A 46 8.48 -9.82 1.50
C THR A 46 8.69 -11.24 2.01
N ALA A 47 8.63 -11.46 3.33
CA ALA A 47 8.76 -12.82 3.87
C ALA A 47 7.59 -13.71 3.41
N ALA A 48 6.40 -13.15 3.18
CA ALA A 48 5.28 -13.87 2.60
C ALA A 48 5.56 -14.42 1.19
N SER A 49 6.14 -13.61 0.29
CA SER A 49 6.54 -14.07 -1.06
C SER A 49 7.67 -15.09 -1.01
N PHE A 50 8.65 -14.88 -0.13
CA PHE A 50 9.73 -15.84 0.10
C PHE A 50 9.22 -17.19 0.59
N LEU A 51 8.30 -17.19 1.57
CA LEU A 51 7.63 -18.38 2.09
C LEU A 51 6.92 -19.17 0.99
N LEU A 52 6.22 -18.48 0.08
CA LEU A 52 5.53 -19.12 -1.03
C LEU A 52 6.54 -19.81 -1.96
N ARG A 53 7.58 -19.09 -2.37
CA ARG A 53 8.64 -19.61 -3.24
C ARG A 53 9.37 -20.79 -2.62
N LEU A 54 9.64 -20.74 -1.32
CA LEU A 54 10.26 -21.85 -0.59
C LEU A 54 9.37 -23.10 -0.60
N ARG A 55 8.06 -22.95 -0.40
CA ARG A 55 7.09 -24.05 -0.45
C ARG A 55 6.99 -24.66 -1.84
N GLU A 56 6.96 -23.82 -2.88
CA GLU A 56 6.91 -24.28 -4.26
C GLU A 56 8.15 -25.12 -4.62
N LEU A 57 9.34 -24.65 -4.26
CA LEU A 57 10.58 -25.40 -4.49
C LEU A 57 10.63 -26.71 -3.70
N PHE A 58 10.14 -26.71 -2.46
CA PHE A 58 10.08 -27.93 -1.65
C PHE A 58 9.09 -28.94 -2.24
N HIS A 59 7.91 -28.50 -2.65
CA HIS A 59 6.90 -29.39 -3.23
C HIS A 59 7.37 -29.98 -4.58
N GLN A 60 8.03 -29.17 -5.42
CA GLN A 60 8.65 -29.67 -6.65
C GLN A 60 9.72 -30.71 -6.39
N TRP A 61 10.49 -30.57 -5.30
CA TRP A 61 11.48 -31.57 -4.91
C TRP A 61 10.82 -32.84 -4.34
N GLU A 62 9.81 -32.68 -3.48
CA GLU A 62 9.03 -33.79 -2.91
C GLU A 62 8.34 -34.64 -3.98
N GLU A 63 7.76 -34.02 -5.02
CA GLU A 63 7.14 -34.73 -6.14
C GLU A 63 8.12 -35.66 -6.89
N VAL A 64 9.40 -35.30 -6.94
CA VAL A 64 10.42 -36.06 -7.68
C VAL A 64 11.18 -37.02 -6.77
N GLU A 65 11.28 -36.74 -5.46
CA GLU A 65 11.96 -37.57 -4.46
C GLU A 65 11.09 -37.83 -3.22
N PRO A 66 9.99 -38.61 -3.35
CA PRO A 66 9.02 -38.82 -2.26
C PRO A 66 9.52 -39.70 -1.10
N ALA A 67 10.65 -40.40 -1.26
CA ALA A 67 11.23 -41.30 -0.25
C ALA A 67 12.56 -40.79 0.34
N GLY A 68 12.89 -39.51 0.12
CA GLY A 68 14.17 -38.90 0.50
C GLY A 68 14.08 -37.86 1.63
N SER A 69 15.11 -37.03 1.75
CA SER A 69 15.19 -35.94 2.75
C SER A 69 14.10 -34.88 2.62
N ALA A 70 13.36 -34.88 1.50
CA ALA A 70 12.21 -34.01 1.24
C ALA A 70 10.97 -34.37 2.07
N GLN A 71 10.96 -35.47 2.82
CA GLN A 71 9.84 -35.82 3.70
C GLN A 71 9.90 -35.16 5.09
N ASP A 72 11.09 -34.69 5.50
CA ASP A 72 11.26 -34.13 6.83
C ASP A 72 10.79 -32.67 6.85
N GLU A 73 9.66 -32.40 7.53
CA GLU A 73 9.18 -31.04 7.78
C GLU A 73 10.22 -30.16 8.48
N ARG A 74 11.19 -30.76 9.19
CA ARG A 74 12.32 -30.03 9.77
C ARG A 74 13.19 -29.41 8.69
N THR A 75 13.37 -30.06 7.54
CA THR A 75 14.20 -29.54 6.43
C THR A 75 13.65 -28.22 5.90
N ILE A 76 12.34 -28.16 5.60
CA ILE A 76 11.69 -26.92 5.14
C ILE A 76 11.66 -25.84 6.22
N ARG A 77 11.46 -26.23 7.48
CA ARG A 77 11.50 -25.31 8.61
C ARG A 77 12.89 -24.71 8.81
N ASP A 78 13.92 -25.54 8.83
CA ASP A 78 15.29 -25.11 9.07
C ASP A 78 15.77 -24.23 7.90
N GLN A 79 15.41 -24.58 6.66
CA GLN A 79 15.67 -23.72 5.49
C GLN A 79 14.90 -22.40 5.56
N LEU A 80 13.66 -22.38 6.08
CA LEU A 80 12.92 -21.13 6.30
C LEU A 80 13.67 -20.22 7.28
N VAL A 81 14.10 -20.76 8.42
CA VAL A 81 14.81 -19.98 9.45
C VAL A 81 16.15 -19.45 8.93
N LEU A 82 16.89 -20.25 8.17
CA LEU A 82 18.19 -19.87 7.59
C LEU A 82 18.04 -18.93 6.39
N GLY A 83 17.02 -19.15 5.57
CA GLY A 83 16.80 -18.44 4.30
C GLY A 83 16.19 -17.05 4.48
N LEU A 84 15.59 -16.74 5.62
CA LEU A 84 15.12 -15.39 5.94
C LEU A 84 16.27 -14.38 5.97
N ARG A 85 15.95 -13.14 5.62
CA ARG A 85 16.91 -12.04 5.69
C ARG A 85 17.34 -11.80 7.13
N PRO A 86 18.64 -11.56 7.40
CA PRO A 86 19.09 -11.17 8.72
C PRO A 86 18.40 -9.90 9.18
N GLY A 87 17.75 -9.98 10.33
CA GLY A 87 16.93 -8.92 10.90
C GLY A 87 16.16 -9.41 12.12
N MET A 88 15.26 -8.57 12.62
CA MET A 88 14.47 -8.87 13.82
C MET A 88 13.61 -10.13 13.65
N VAL A 89 12.97 -10.27 12.48
CA VAL A 89 12.12 -11.44 12.17
C VAL A 89 12.91 -12.74 12.24
N GLN A 90 14.12 -12.80 11.64
CA GLN A 90 14.95 -14.00 11.67
C GLN A 90 15.46 -14.30 13.09
N GLN A 91 15.90 -13.29 13.83
CA GLN A 91 16.42 -13.47 15.20
C GLN A 91 15.34 -13.98 16.15
N GLU A 92 14.14 -13.42 16.05
CA GLU A 92 12.99 -13.84 16.84
C GLU A 92 12.59 -15.27 16.51
N LEU A 93 12.53 -15.61 15.23
CA LEU A 93 12.20 -16.97 14.80
C LEU A 93 13.23 -17.99 15.26
N GLN A 94 14.53 -17.67 15.16
CA GLN A 94 15.60 -18.51 15.70
C GLN A 94 15.46 -18.70 17.22
N ARG A 95 15.10 -17.65 17.96
CA ARG A 95 14.84 -17.74 19.41
C ARG A 95 13.66 -18.65 19.70
N GLN A 96 12.56 -18.52 18.96
CA GLN A 96 11.37 -19.35 19.12
C GLN A 96 11.66 -20.82 18.82
N VAL A 97 12.37 -21.13 17.74
CA VAL A 97 12.74 -22.52 17.38
C VAL A 97 13.70 -23.13 18.40
N ARG A 98 14.62 -22.35 18.98
CA ARG A 98 15.47 -22.81 20.09
C ARG A 98 14.68 -23.11 21.35
N ARG A 99 13.65 -22.31 21.64
CA ARG A 99 12.76 -22.49 22.79
C ARG A 99 11.83 -23.69 22.61
N ASN A 100 11.34 -23.90 21.39
CA ASN A 100 10.38 -24.93 21.02
C ASN A 100 10.87 -25.71 19.78
N PRO A 101 11.75 -26.71 19.94
CA PRO A 101 12.32 -27.44 18.81
C PRO A 101 11.32 -28.36 18.08
N THR A 102 10.14 -28.57 18.66
CA THR A 102 9.04 -29.37 18.10
C THR A 102 8.07 -28.55 17.25
N MET A 103 8.31 -27.24 17.09
CA MET A 103 7.44 -26.38 16.30
C MET A 103 7.41 -26.83 14.83
N SER A 104 6.19 -26.95 14.29
CA SER A 104 5.94 -27.38 12.92
C SER A 104 6.19 -26.25 11.91
N PHE A 105 6.41 -26.60 10.64
CA PHE A 105 6.59 -25.60 9.59
C PHE A 105 5.41 -24.62 9.49
N ARG A 106 4.18 -25.10 9.71
CA ARG A 106 2.97 -24.29 9.67
C ARG A 106 2.96 -23.21 10.75
N GLU A 107 3.34 -23.58 11.97
CA GLU A 107 3.43 -22.67 13.10
C GLU A 107 4.53 -21.63 12.85
N VAL A 108 5.73 -22.07 12.45
CA VAL A 108 6.85 -21.18 12.10
C VAL A 108 6.46 -20.20 10.97
N SER A 109 5.73 -20.67 9.95
CA SER A 109 5.22 -19.80 8.88
C SER A 109 4.21 -18.76 9.39
N GLY A 110 3.38 -19.13 10.38
CA GLY A 110 2.43 -18.24 11.02
C GLY A 110 3.14 -17.14 11.82
N GLU A 111 4.15 -17.51 12.59
CA GLU A 111 4.99 -16.59 13.36
C GLU A 111 5.70 -15.58 12.45
N VAL A 112 6.27 -16.02 11.33
CA VAL A 112 6.90 -15.10 10.36
C VAL A 112 5.91 -14.04 9.89
N LYS A 113 4.67 -14.43 9.57
CA LYS A 113 3.63 -13.48 9.15
C LYS A 113 3.22 -12.55 10.29
N ALA A 114 3.08 -13.08 11.51
CA ALA A 114 2.76 -12.28 12.69
C ALA A 114 3.84 -11.22 12.95
N LEU A 115 5.12 -11.62 12.93
CA LEU A 115 6.26 -10.72 13.14
C LEU A 115 6.38 -9.66 12.05
N GLU A 116 6.13 -10.00 10.78
CA GLU A 116 6.08 -8.99 9.72
C GLU A 116 4.94 -7.98 9.93
N THR A 117 3.77 -8.43 10.38
CA THR A 117 2.65 -7.54 10.66
C THR A 117 2.93 -6.64 11.86
N GLU A 118 3.52 -7.18 12.93
CA GLU A 118 3.91 -6.43 14.12
C GLU A 118 4.95 -5.37 13.78
N LEU A 119 6.02 -5.73 13.06
CA LEU A 119 7.06 -4.78 12.65
C LEU A 119 6.49 -3.66 11.76
N ARG A 120 5.55 -3.98 10.88
CA ARG A 120 4.87 -3.00 10.03
C ARG A 120 3.96 -2.07 10.85
N MET A 121 3.26 -2.61 11.85
CA MET A 121 2.41 -1.83 12.76
C MET A 121 3.25 -0.95 13.70
N GLU A 122 4.32 -1.49 14.28
CA GLU A 122 5.29 -0.75 15.10
C GLU A 122 5.95 0.37 14.31
N SER A 123 6.33 0.16 13.04
CA SER A 123 6.84 1.24 12.19
C SER A 123 5.78 2.33 11.93
N ALA A 124 4.53 1.95 11.70
CA ALA A 124 3.42 2.90 11.53
C ALA A 124 3.09 3.68 12.82
N CYS A 125 3.24 3.05 13.98
CA CYS A 125 3.02 3.65 15.30
C CYS A 125 4.24 4.45 15.81
N ALA A 126 5.46 4.04 15.46
CA ALA A 126 6.70 4.74 15.79
C ALA A 126 6.81 6.08 15.05
N SER A 127 6.21 6.20 13.86
CA SER A 127 5.99 7.50 13.21
C SER A 127 5.04 8.43 13.99
N ARG A 128 4.38 7.97 15.05
CA ARG A 128 3.40 8.76 15.81
C ARG A 128 3.72 8.97 17.28
N VAL A 129 4.70 8.30 17.90
CA VAL A 129 4.93 8.45 19.35
C VAL A 129 6.40 8.26 19.72
N SER A 130 7.07 9.36 20.04
CA SER A 130 8.03 9.40 21.14
C SER A 130 7.44 10.32 22.20
N VAL A 131 6.64 9.75 23.10
CA VAL A 131 6.25 10.41 24.34
C VAL A 131 7.10 9.79 25.45
N PRO A 132 7.93 10.57 26.16
CA PRO A 132 8.62 10.07 27.34
C PRO A 132 7.58 9.75 28.41
N GLN A 133 7.62 8.57 29.00
CA GLN A 133 6.80 8.23 30.16
C GLN A 133 7.09 9.20 31.32
N PRO A 134 6.09 9.87 31.91
CA PRO A 134 6.24 10.51 33.20
C PRO A 134 5.83 9.55 34.32
N ARG A 135 6.58 9.60 35.42
CA ARG A 135 6.23 9.10 36.74
C ARG A 135 4.88 9.68 37.22
N PRO A 136 4.18 9.04 38.17
CA PRO A 136 2.83 9.47 38.53
C PRO A 136 2.89 10.71 39.43
N ALA A 137 2.51 11.87 38.90
CA ALA A 137 2.08 13.01 39.69
C ALA A 137 1.27 13.97 38.82
N MET A 138 0.03 14.23 39.26
CA MET A 138 -0.92 15.26 38.81
C MET A 138 -1.49 15.11 37.40
N ALA A 139 -2.80 14.85 37.32
CA ALA A 139 -3.57 14.90 36.08
C ALA A 139 -3.45 16.29 35.43
N PRO A 140 -3.07 16.40 34.14
CA PRO A 140 -3.02 17.68 33.46
C PRO A 140 -4.40 18.01 32.91
N SER A 141 -5.03 19.05 33.45
CA SER A 141 -6.27 19.67 32.96
C SER A 141 -6.25 19.96 31.45
N SER A 142 -5.06 20.19 30.90
CA SER A 142 -4.80 20.46 29.48
C SER A 142 -5.23 19.33 28.53
N LEU A 143 -5.18 18.06 28.95
CA LEU A 143 -5.53 16.94 28.06
C LEU A 143 -7.05 16.79 27.93
N GLU A 144 -7.78 17.09 29.00
CA GLU A 144 -9.24 17.12 29.01
C GLU A 144 -9.78 18.35 28.28
N GLU A 145 -9.13 19.50 28.42
CA GLU A 145 -9.41 20.70 27.62
C GLU A 145 -9.18 20.45 26.12
N TRP A 146 -8.06 19.82 25.76
CA TRP A 146 -7.79 19.47 24.36
C TRP A 146 -8.79 18.44 23.82
N ARG A 147 -9.13 17.42 24.61
CA ARG A 147 -10.14 16.41 24.24
C ARG A 147 -11.51 17.04 24.04
N GLU A 148 -11.89 18.00 24.88
CA GLU A 148 -13.15 18.72 24.72
C GLU A 148 -13.11 19.63 23.48
N THR A 149 -11.98 20.29 23.22
CA THR A 149 -11.77 21.09 22.00
C THR A 149 -11.93 20.25 20.73
N VAL A 150 -11.35 19.05 20.69
CA VAL A 150 -11.50 18.12 19.55
C VAL A 150 -12.95 17.67 19.41
N ARG A 151 -13.65 17.40 20.52
CA ARG A 151 -15.08 17.02 20.49
C ARG A 151 -15.97 18.17 20.03
N THR A 152 -15.64 19.42 20.35
CA THR A 152 -16.39 20.59 19.87
C THR A 152 -16.17 20.80 18.38
N GLU A 153 -14.93 20.67 17.89
CA GLU A 153 -14.62 20.79 16.47
C GLU A 153 -15.28 19.67 15.65
N LEU A 154 -15.26 18.42 16.14
CA LEU A 154 -15.92 17.30 15.46
C LEU A 154 -17.44 17.47 15.39
N ARG A 155 -18.07 17.95 16.46
CA ARG A 155 -19.52 18.24 16.49
C ARG A 155 -19.88 19.38 15.53
N LYS A 156 -19.02 20.39 15.43
CA LYS A 156 -19.20 21.50 14.50
C LYS A 156 -19.11 21.03 13.05
N GLU A 157 -18.09 20.25 12.71
CA GLU A 157 -17.94 19.68 11.37
C GLU A 157 -19.12 18.78 10.98
N MET A 158 -19.59 17.91 11.90
CA MET A 158 -20.79 17.11 11.64
C MET A 158 -22.03 17.97 11.42
N LYS A 159 -22.20 19.05 12.19
CA LYS A 159 -23.33 19.96 12.03
C LYS A 159 -23.26 20.70 10.69
N ASP A 160 -22.07 21.11 10.27
CA ASP A 160 -21.85 21.78 9.00
C ASP A 160 -22.14 20.82 7.83
N GLN A 161 -21.66 19.57 7.89
CA GLN A 161 -21.97 18.54 6.89
C GLN A 161 -23.47 18.23 6.83
N LEU A 162 -24.14 18.08 7.98
CA LEU A 162 -25.60 17.87 8.03
C LEU A 162 -26.37 19.07 7.49
N SER A 163 -25.89 20.29 7.71
CA SER A 163 -26.53 21.50 7.16
C SER A 163 -26.44 21.55 5.64
N ILE A 164 -25.30 21.17 5.07
CA ILE A 164 -25.09 21.09 3.62
C ILE A 164 -26.00 20.03 3.01
N ILE A 165 -26.08 18.85 3.63
CA ILE A 165 -26.95 17.75 3.18
C ILE A 165 -28.43 18.15 3.27
N THR A 166 -28.83 18.81 4.36
CA THR A 166 -30.22 19.26 4.55
C THR A 166 -30.60 20.32 3.52
N GLU A 167 -29.69 21.24 3.22
CA GLU A 167 -29.88 22.28 2.22
C GLU A 167 -29.96 21.69 0.80
N GLU A 168 -29.16 20.68 0.50
CA GLU A 168 -29.20 19.96 -0.77
C GLU A 168 -30.52 19.19 -0.94
N ILE A 169 -30.98 18.50 0.12
CA ILE A 169 -32.29 17.83 0.12
C ILE A 169 -33.42 18.86 -0.07
N ARG A 170 -33.35 20.00 0.61
CA ARG A 170 -34.32 21.10 0.45
C ARG A 170 -34.34 21.63 -0.98
N ARG A 171 -33.17 21.75 -1.61
CA ARG A 171 -33.03 22.17 -3.02
C ARG A 171 -33.65 21.17 -3.98
N GLN A 172 -33.47 19.87 -3.74
CA GLN A 172 -34.04 18.81 -4.58
C GLN A 172 -35.55 18.63 -4.41
N LEU A 173 -36.10 18.97 -3.25
CA LEU A 173 -37.53 18.90 -2.96
C LEU A 173 -38.31 20.18 -3.32
N SER A 174 -37.63 21.23 -3.79
CA SER A 174 -38.29 22.47 -4.23
C SER A 174 -38.93 22.25 -5.61
N PRO A 175 -40.27 22.37 -5.77
CA PRO A 175 -40.95 22.04 -7.02
C PRO A 175 -40.57 23.00 -8.15
N GLN A 176 -40.12 22.45 -9.29
CA GLN A 176 -40.02 23.18 -10.56
C GLN A 176 -41.43 23.51 -11.06
N ASN A 177 -41.91 24.72 -10.77
CA ASN A 177 -43.11 25.30 -11.37
C ASN A 177 -42.71 26.56 -12.16
N ALA A 178 -42.76 26.51 -13.50
CA ALA A 178 -43.32 27.55 -14.39
C ALA A 178 -42.84 27.41 -15.86
N PRO A 179 -43.62 27.91 -16.84
CA PRO A 179 -43.74 27.33 -18.18
C PRO A 179 -43.19 28.18 -19.35
N VAL A 180 -43.32 27.58 -20.54
CA VAL A 180 -43.03 27.99 -21.93
C VAL A 180 -43.48 29.42 -22.32
N GLY A 181 -42.68 30.13 -23.13
CA GLY A 181 -43.06 31.38 -23.81
C GLY A 181 -42.05 31.86 -24.88
N HIS A 182 -42.57 32.22 -26.06
CA HIS A 182 -41.94 32.47 -27.37
C HIS A 182 -41.48 33.94 -27.61
N ARG A 183 -40.40 34.15 -28.43
CA ARG A 183 -40.13 35.24 -29.44
C ARG A 183 -40.16 36.73 -29.00
N ASP A 184 -39.48 37.74 -29.56
CA ASP A 184 -38.56 37.99 -30.69
C ASP A 184 -38.01 39.45 -30.54
N SER A 185 -36.89 39.78 -31.22
CA SER A 185 -36.53 41.10 -31.82
C SER A 185 -35.78 42.24 -31.08
N THR A 186 -34.50 42.42 -31.49
CA THR A 186 -33.74 43.66 -31.86
C THR A 186 -33.22 44.71 -30.83
N PRO A 187 -32.12 45.47 -31.15
CA PRO A 187 -31.13 46.07 -30.21
C PRO A 187 -31.04 47.62 -30.30
N PRO A 188 -29.88 48.28 -30.02
CA PRO A 188 -29.27 48.85 -28.78
C PRO A 188 -29.54 50.41 -28.69
N PRO A 189 -28.89 51.32 -27.89
CA PRO A 189 -27.56 51.26 -27.25
C PRO A 189 -27.35 51.91 -25.85
N ASN A 190 -26.20 51.52 -25.27
CA ASN A 190 -25.32 52.25 -24.34
C ASN A 190 -25.87 52.81 -23.01
N ARG A 191 -25.49 52.17 -21.88
CA ARG A 191 -24.73 52.78 -20.76
C ARG A 191 -24.49 51.76 -19.64
N LEU A 192 -23.22 51.68 -19.21
CA LEU A 192 -22.74 51.49 -17.82
C LEU A 192 -23.33 50.34 -16.97
N ALA A 193 -22.53 49.30 -16.70
CA ALA A 193 -22.51 48.53 -15.44
C ALA A 193 -21.33 47.54 -15.47
N GLN A 194 -20.28 47.70 -14.68
CA GLN A 194 -20.17 47.26 -13.28
C GLN A 194 -20.34 45.74 -13.08
N GLY A 195 -19.20 45.08 -12.83
CA GLY A 195 -19.05 44.15 -11.72
C GLY A 195 -19.70 42.76 -11.83
N ARG A 196 -19.15 41.88 -12.67
CA ARG A 196 -19.29 40.43 -12.46
C ARG A 196 -18.32 39.98 -11.37
N HIS A 197 -18.83 39.63 -10.20
CA HIS A 197 -18.09 38.86 -9.21
C HIS A 197 -18.02 37.38 -9.66
N ASN A 198 -16.90 37.03 -10.28
CA ASN A 198 -16.56 35.66 -10.62
C ASN A 198 -16.31 34.84 -9.35
N VAL A 199 -16.92 33.67 -9.30
CA VAL A 199 -16.66 32.59 -8.36
C VAL A 199 -15.18 32.22 -8.45
N SER A 200 -14.43 32.45 -7.37
CA SER A 200 -12.99 32.21 -7.31
C SER A 200 -12.71 30.72 -7.12
N SER A 201 -12.42 30.05 -8.23
CA SER A 201 -11.79 28.74 -8.23
C SER A 201 -10.35 28.85 -7.67
N PRO A 202 -9.86 27.94 -6.83
CA PRO A 202 -8.51 28.00 -6.31
C PRO A 202 -7.51 27.86 -7.48
N ARG A 203 -6.83 28.96 -7.82
CA ARG A 203 -5.75 28.97 -8.81
C ARG A 203 -4.69 27.95 -8.41
N GLN A 204 -4.69 26.78 -9.05
CA GLN A 204 -3.52 25.90 -9.09
C GLN A 204 -2.36 26.72 -9.66
N GLN A 205 -1.43 27.11 -8.79
CA GLN A 205 -0.25 27.84 -9.20
C GLN A 205 0.63 26.90 -10.03
N ARG A 206 0.59 27.05 -11.36
CA ARG A 206 1.54 26.38 -12.24
C ARG A 206 2.94 26.93 -11.95
N PHE A 207 3.83 26.06 -11.47
CA PHE A 207 5.25 26.38 -11.35
C PHE A 207 5.85 26.47 -12.77
N GLU A 208 6.56 27.57 -13.04
CA GLU A 208 7.39 27.69 -14.24
C GLU A 208 8.80 27.21 -13.85
N TRP A 209 9.43 26.48 -14.76
CA TRP A 209 10.73 25.83 -14.53
C TRP A 209 11.70 26.29 -15.60
N ASP A 210 12.97 26.43 -15.25
CA ASP A 210 14.03 26.72 -16.19
C ASP A 210 14.47 25.45 -16.96
N GLN A 211 15.39 25.63 -17.91
CA GLN A 211 15.94 24.53 -18.73
C GLN A 211 16.79 23.54 -17.91
N CYS A 212 17.18 23.91 -16.68
CA CYS A 212 17.93 23.07 -15.75
C CYS A 212 17.03 22.35 -14.74
N GLY A 213 15.70 22.54 -14.81
CA GLY A 213 14.73 21.93 -13.90
C GLY A 213 14.58 22.65 -12.55
N GLN A 214 15.05 23.88 -12.41
CA GLN A 214 14.85 24.70 -11.21
C GLN A 214 13.59 25.57 -11.33
N PRO A 215 12.84 25.79 -10.23
CA PRO A 215 11.64 26.60 -10.27
C PRO A 215 12.01 28.08 -10.44
N ILE A 216 11.29 28.77 -11.33
CA ILE A 216 11.40 30.21 -11.55
C ILE A 216 10.40 30.95 -10.66
N CYS A 217 10.90 31.93 -9.92
CA CYS A 217 10.07 32.73 -9.05
C CYS A 217 9.21 33.71 -9.85
N ARG A 218 7.88 33.62 -9.74
CA ARG A 218 6.97 34.60 -10.37
C ARG A 218 7.04 36.01 -9.77
N GLY A 219 7.63 36.16 -8.59
CA GLY A 219 7.77 37.44 -7.90
C GLY A 219 8.96 38.28 -8.36
N CYS A 220 10.11 37.65 -8.63
CA CYS A 220 11.33 38.34 -9.04
C CYS A 220 11.92 37.84 -10.39
N GLY A 221 11.33 36.82 -11.00
CA GLY A 221 11.78 36.23 -12.26
C GLY A 221 13.06 35.40 -12.19
N GLN A 222 13.65 35.22 -11.00
CA GLN A 222 14.90 34.47 -10.85
C GLN A 222 14.66 32.96 -10.64
N ALA A 223 15.54 32.14 -11.23
CA ALA A 223 15.55 30.70 -11.05
C ALA A 223 16.06 30.30 -9.65
N GLY A 224 15.64 29.12 -9.19
CA GLY A 224 16.10 28.50 -7.94
C GLY A 224 15.14 28.62 -6.75
N HIS A 225 14.01 29.33 -6.87
CA HIS A 225 13.01 29.42 -5.79
C HIS A 225 11.60 29.74 -6.29
N ILE A 226 10.59 29.38 -5.50
CA ILE A 226 9.18 29.73 -5.77
C ILE A 226 8.78 31.03 -5.04
N GLN A 227 7.71 31.68 -5.49
CA GLN A 227 7.26 32.99 -4.98
C GLN A 227 7.12 33.06 -3.44
N ARG A 228 6.74 31.94 -2.79
CA ARG A 228 6.63 31.84 -1.33
C ARG A 228 7.97 31.99 -0.59
N ASN A 229 9.07 31.64 -1.25
CA ASN A 229 10.42 31.66 -0.69
C ASN A 229 11.25 32.82 -1.25
N CYS A 230 10.61 33.81 -1.89
CA CYS A 230 11.28 34.96 -2.46
C CYS A 230 11.71 35.94 -1.36
N GLN A 231 13.02 36.13 -1.23
CA GLN A 231 13.60 37.04 -0.24
C GLN A 231 13.29 38.52 -0.54
N HIS A 232 12.96 38.86 -1.80
CA HIS A 232 12.61 40.23 -2.21
C HIS A 232 11.19 40.66 -1.79
N VAL A 233 10.31 39.75 -1.38
CA VAL A 233 8.93 40.08 -0.93
C VAL A 233 8.88 40.42 0.57
N ARG A 234 9.95 40.13 1.33
CA ARG A 234 10.09 40.59 2.71
C ARG A 234 10.78 41.97 2.76
N GLY A 235 10.11 42.98 2.20
CA GLY A 235 10.37 44.39 2.53
C GLY A 235 9.66 44.78 3.83
N PRO A 236 10.15 45.79 4.58
CA PRO A 236 9.85 45.97 5.99
C PRO A 236 8.41 46.41 6.22
N LEU A 237 7.81 45.91 7.30
CA LEU A 237 6.59 46.46 7.87
C LEU A 237 6.88 47.87 8.39
N ASN A 238 6.28 48.89 7.76
CA ASN A 238 5.94 50.18 8.37
C ASN A 238 4.45 50.42 8.09
#